data_AF-A0A1S8AC63-F1
#
_entry.id   AF-A0A1S8AC63-F1
#
_cell.length_a   1.000
_cell.length_b   1.000
_cell.length_c   1.000
_cell.angle_alpha   90.00
_cell.angle_beta   90.00
_cell.angle_gamma   90.00
#
_symmetry.space_group_name_H-M   'P 1'
#
loop_
_entity.id
_entity.type
_entity.pdbx_description
1 polymer ?
#
loop_
_entity_poly.entity_id
_entity_poly.type
_entity_poly.pdbx_seq_one_letter_code
_entity_poly.pdbx_strand_id
1 'polypeptide(L)'
;MEVAAKNSLLVCTQLECETTEEMQASIEQAKVEGADLVELCIDSMEFSHISEVDKLIQHPTLPAIVSYRYLESPSFFFFFFISFLYPHFPL
;
A
#
# COMPACT_ATOMS: atom_id res chain seq x y z
N MET A 1 22.73 -3.03 19.70
CA MET A 1 22.76 -1.64 19.21
C MET A 1 21.37 -1.09 19.45
N GLU A 2 21.18 -0.36 20.54
CA GLU A 2 19.88 0.17 20.95
C GLU A 2 19.71 1.52 20.25
N VAL A 3 18.82 1.58 19.27
CA VAL A 3 18.45 2.86 18.64
C VAL A 3 17.49 3.52 19.63
N ALA A 4 17.99 4.47 20.42
CA ALA A 4 17.15 5.35 21.21
C ALA A 4 16.13 5.99 20.25
N ALA A 5 14.84 5.71 20.43
CA ALA A 5 13.80 6.31 19.63
C ALA A 5 13.88 7.84 19.81
N LYS A 6 14.24 8.55 18.73
CA LYS A 6 14.06 9.99 18.67
C LYS A 6 12.58 10.24 18.43
N ASN A 7 11.90 10.79 19.43
CA ASN A 7 10.45 10.98 19.43
C ASN A 7 10.01 12.18 18.56
N SER A 8 10.51 12.30 17.33
CA SER A 8 9.95 13.23 16.35
C SER A 8 8.72 12.59 15.72
N LEU A 9 7.55 13.21 15.92
CA LEU A 9 6.35 12.88 15.17
C LEU A 9 6.64 13.07 13.67
N LEU A 10 6.32 12.07 12.86
CA LEU A 10 6.43 12.14 11.40
C LEU A 10 5.03 12.10 10.80
N VAL A 11 4.81 12.92 9.77
CA VAL A 11 3.59 12.90 8.95
C VAL A 11 3.81 11.95 7.78
N CYS A 12 3.05 10.86 7.76
CA CYS A 12 3.05 9.89 6.66
C CYS A 12 1.74 10.01 5.88
N THR A 13 1.84 10.23 4.57
CA THR A 13 0.68 10.24 3.66
C THR A 13 0.61 8.94 2.89
N GLN A 14 -0.56 8.32 2.88
CA GLN A 14 -0.84 7.12 2.11
C GLN A 14 -1.21 7.48 0.68
N LEU A 15 -0.57 6.81 -0.28
CA LEU A 15 -0.80 6.98 -1.70
C LEU A 15 -1.30 5.67 -2.31
N GLU A 16 -2.43 5.76 -3.01
CA GLU A 16 -3.06 4.67 -3.72
C GLU A 16 -3.43 5.17 -5.10
N CYS A 17 -2.78 4.65 -6.12
CA CYS A 17 -2.95 5.04 -7.52
C CYS A 17 -2.90 3.78 -8.39
N GLU A 18 -3.47 3.83 -9.60
CA GLU A 18 -3.45 2.68 -10.51
C GLU A 18 -2.19 2.67 -11.39
N THR A 19 -1.60 3.85 -11.63
CA THR A 19 -0.43 4.01 -12.52
C THR A 19 0.80 4.57 -11.82
N THR A 20 1.98 4.26 -12.37
CA THR A 20 3.28 4.70 -11.83
C THR A 20 3.41 6.23 -11.88
N GLU A 21 2.90 6.84 -12.94
CA GLU A 21 2.95 8.28 -13.18
C GLU A 21 2.08 9.05 -12.17
N GLU A 22 0.87 8.57 -11.90
CA GLU A 22 -0.01 9.15 -10.87
C GLU A 22 0.58 9.03 -9.48
N MET A 23 1.19 7.88 -9.19
CA MET A 23 1.88 7.64 -7.93
C MET A 23 3.05 8.61 -7.76
N GLN A 24 3.87 8.82 -8.78
CA GLN A 24 4.97 9.81 -8.75
C GLN A 24 4.47 11.25 -8.56
N ALA A 25 3.44 11.66 -9.30
CA ALA A 25 2.86 12.99 -9.13
C ALA A 25 2.32 13.20 -7.71
N SER A 26 1.72 12.15 -7.13
CA SER A 26 1.21 12.16 -5.76
C SER A 26 2.32 12.27 -4.71
N ILE A 27 3.48 11.65 -4.94
CA ILE A 27 4.66 11.81 -4.07
C ILE A 27 5.13 13.27 -4.05
N GLU A 28 5.22 13.91 -5.22
CA GLU A 28 5.62 15.32 -5.31
C GLU A 28 4.60 16.24 -4.64
N GLN A 29 3.31 15.96 -4.81
CA GLN A 29 2.24 16.71 -4.16
C GLN A 29 2.30 16.56 -2.63
N ALA A 30 2.48 15.34 -2.12
CA ALA A 30 2.61 15.08 -0.68
C ALA A 30 3.78 15.87 -0.06
N LYS A 31 4.89 16.00 -0.79
CA LYS A 31 6.02 16.83 -0.39
C LYS A 31 5.67 18.31 -0.31
N VAL A 32 4.96 18.83 -1.31
CA VAL A 32 4.50 20.23 -1.31
C VAL A 32 3.56 20.50 -0.15
N GLU A 33 2.75 19.52 0.23
CA GLU A 33 1.81 19.59 1.36
C GLU A 33 2.46 19.41 2.73
N GLY A 34 3.74 19.05 2.78
CA GLY A 34 4.53 18.95 4.02
C GLY A 34 4.54 17.57 4.67
N ALA A 35 4.31 16.50 3.90
CA ALA A 35 4.56 15.14 4.38
C ALA A 35 6.06 14.89 4.59
N ASP A 36 6.40 14.16 5.66
CA ASP A 36 7.77 13.76 5.96
C ASP A 36 8.15 12.46 5.23
N LEU A 37 7.16 11.59 4.97
CA LEU A 37 7.29 10.37 4.19
C LEU A 37 5.96 9.97 3.55
N VAL A 38 6.02 8.99 2.66
CA VAL A 38 4.84 8.43 1.97
C VAL A 38 4.75 6.92 2.17
N GLU A 39 3.53 6.40 2.24
CA GLU A 39 3.24 4.97 2.13
C GLU A 39 2.67 4.70 0.73
N LEU A 40 3.39 3.92 -0.07
CA LEU A 40 3.02 3.54 -1.44
C LEU A 40 2.22 2.24 -1.38
N CYS A 41 0.91 2.32 -1.48
CA CYS A 41 0.01 1.17 -1.52
C CYS A 41 -0.06 0.63 -2.94
N ILE A 42 0.65 -0.47 -3.16
CA ILE A 42 0.81 -1.09 -4.48
C ILE A 42 -0.23 -2.20 -4.74
N ASP A 43 -1.17 -2.42 -3.81
CA ASP A 43 -2.26 -3.40 -3.95
C ASP A 43 -3.26 -3.06 -5.07
N SER A 44 -3.43 -1.77 -5.38
CA SER A 44 -4.37 -1.29 -6.40
C SER A 44 -3.72 -1.05 -7.77
N MET A 45 -2.42 -1.31 -7.89
CA MET A 45 -1.68 -1.16 -9.14
C MET A 45 -1.60 -2.49 -9.89
N GLU A 46 -1.99 -2.47 -11.15
CA GLU A 46 -1.82 -3.59 -12.07
C GLU A 46 -0.41 -3.55 -12.65
N PHE A 47 0.56 -4.22 -12.01
CA PHE A 47 1.91 -4.35 -12.56
C PHE A 47 2.04 -5.63 -13.37
N SER A 48 2.61 -5.50 -14.57
CA SER A 48 2.99 -6.65 -15.39
C SER A 48 4.39 -7.16 -15.02
N HIS A 49 5.24 -6.26 -14.52
CA HIS A 49 6.64 -6.54 -14.22
C HIS A 49 7.09 -5.83 -12.96
N ILE A 50 7.87 -6.53 -12.13
CA ILE A 50 8.45 -5.96 -10.89
C ILE A 50 9.33 -4.72 -11.13
N SER A 51 9.84 -4.56 -12.35
CA SER A 51 10.60 -3.38 -12.77
C SER A 51 9.80 -2.07 -12.69
N GLU A 52 8.47 -2.15 -12.72
CA GLU A 52 7.60 -0.96 -12.56
C GLU A 52 7.66 -0.46 -11.11
N VAL A 53 7.70 -1.38 -10.14
CA VAL A 53 7.92 -1.08 -8.72
C VAL A 53 9.33 -0.54 -8.48
N ASP A 54 10.35 -1.08 -9.17
CA ASP A 54 11.72 -0.56 -9.06
C ASP A 54 11.83 0.92 -9.45
N LYS A 55 11.12 1.36 -10.50
CA LYS A 55 11.08 2.77 -10.91
C LYS A 55 10.47 3.68 -9.84
N LEU A 56 9.50 3.15 -9.10
CA LEU A 56 8.84 3.84 -7.99
C LEU A 56 9.80 4.05 -6.80
N ILE A 57 10.63 3.05 -6.52
CA ILE A 57 11.49 3.01 -5.34
C ILE A 57 12.84 3.72 -5.58
N GLN A 58 13.34 3.75 -6.81
CA GLN A 58 14.71 4.21 -7.06
C GLN A 58 14.95 5.68 -6.70
N HIS A 59 13.95 6.58 -6.82
CA HIS A 59 14.17 8.02 -6.60
C HIS A 59 12.94 8.81 -6.09
N PRO A 60 12.22 8.41 -5.03
CA PRO A 60 11.15 9.26 -4.51
C PRO A 60 11.72 10.53 -3.86
N THR A 61 11.05 11.67 -4.06
CA THR A 61 11.46 12.96 -3.46
C THR A 61 11.22 13.04 -1.95
N LEU A 62 10.56 12.01 -1.39
CA LEU A 62 10.36 11.72 0.02
C LEU A 62 10.77 10.27 0.32
N PRO A 63 11.18 9.94 1.57
CA PRO A 63 11.26 8.56 2.02
C PRO A 63 9.93 7.83 1.79
N ALA A 64 10.00 6.57 1.36
CA ALA A 64 8.83 5.76 1.04
C ALA A 64 8.81 4.45 1.83
N ILE A 65 7.63 4.09 2.33
CA ILE A 65 7.28 2.75 2.80
C ILE A 65 6.47 2.10 1.67
N VAL A 66 6.86 0.93 1.22
CA VAL A 66 6.08 0.19 0.21
C VAL A 66 5.23 -0.84 0.93
N SER A 67 3.91 -0.75 0.74
CA SER A 67 2.92 -1.61 1.37
C SER A 67 2.14 -2.37 0.32
N TYR A 68 2.11 -3.70 0.44
CA TYR A 68 1.23 -4.57 -0.34
C TYR A 68 0.20 -5.17 0.62
N ARG A 69 -1.03 -4.68 0.54
CA ARG A 69 -2.14 -5.18 1.37
C ARG A 69 -2.82 -6.30 0.61
N TYR A 70 -2.65 -7.53 1.10
CA TYR A 70 -3.42 -8.66 0.59
C TYR A 70 -4.88 -8.47 1.01
N LEU A 71 -5.71 -7.94 0.11
CA LEU A 71 -7.15 -8.03 0.25
C LEU A 71 -7.51 -9.50 0.01
N GLU A 72 -7.68 -10.27 1.09
CA GLU A 72 -8.26 -11.61 0.96
C GLU A 72 -9.56 -11.46 0.17
N SER A 73 -9.61 -12.15 -0.97
CA SER A 73 -10.76 -12.13 -1.88
C SER A 73 -12.06 -12.20 -1.07
N PRO A 74 -13.05 -11.31 -1.28
CA PRO A 74 -14.32 -11.37 -0.56
C PRO A 74 -15.03 -12.72 -0.72
N SER A 75 -14.66 -13.51 -1.73
CA SER A 75 -15.06 -14.91 -1.92
C SER A 75 -14.70 -15.79 -0.72
N PHE A 76 -13.54 -15.60 -0.11
CA PHE A 76 -13.07 -16.44 1.00
C PHE A 76 -13.91 -16.20 2.26
N PHE A 77 -14.22 -14.93 2.55
CA PHE A 77 -15.19 -14.58 3.59
C PHE A 77 -16.58 -15.10 3.28
N PHE A 78 -17.05 -15.00 2.03
CA PHE A 78 -18.38 -15.52 1.66
C PHE A 78 -18.48 -17.04 1.89
N PHE A 79 -17.45 -17.81 1.50
CA PHE A 79 -17.38 -19.25 1.73
C PHE A 79 -17.27 -19.62 3.22
N PHE A 80 -16.44 -18.89 3.99
CA PHE A 80 -16.29 -19.14 5.42
C PHE A 80 -17.56 -18.78 6.20
N PHE A 81 -18.19 -17.65 5.88
CA PHE A 81 -19.41 -17.17 6.53
C PHE A 81 -20.61 -18.07 6.23
N ILE A 82 -20.76 -18.55 4.99
CA ILE A 82 -21.78 -19.55 4.63
C ILE A 82 -21.53 -20.88 5.34
N SER A 83 -20.29 -21.37 5.40
CA SER A 83 -19.97 -22.63 6.08
C SER A 83 -20.24 -22.58 7.59
N PHE A 84 -20.07 -21.41 8.22
CA PHE A 84 -20.30 -21.24 9.65
C PHE A 84 -21.78 -21.03 10.01
N LEU A 85 -22.56 -20.36 9.15
CA LEU A 85 -23.99 -20.10 9.39
C LEU A 85 -24.92 -21.19 8.84
N TYR A 86 -24.53 -21.92 7.80
CA TYR A 86 -25.33 -22.95 7.15
C TYR A 86 -24.50 -24.20 6.83
N PRO A 87 -24.15 -25.02 7.85
CA PRO A 87 -23.29 -26.20 7.68
C PRO A 87 -23.91 -27.35 6.87
N HIS A 88 -25.10 -27.17 6.27
CA HIS A 88 -25.87 -28.21 5.58
C HIS A 88 -26.24 -27.86 4.13
N PHE A 89 -25.54 -26.91 3.51
CA PHE A 89 -25.70 -26.60 2.09
C PHE A 89 -24.94 -27.64 1.24
N PRO A 90 -25.59 -28.43 0.37
CA PRO A 90 -24.88 -29.34 -0.52
C PRO A 90 -24.26 -28.54 -1.67
N LEU A 91 -23.04 -28.95 -2.08
CA LEU A 91 -22.33 -28.45 -3.26
C LEU A 91 -23.13 -28.68 -4.55
#